data_AF-A0A1N7NVX7-F1
#
_entry.id   AF-A0A1N7NVX7-F1
#
_cell.length_a   1.000
_cell.length_b   1.000
_cell.length_c   1.000
_cell.angle_alpha   90.00
_cell.angle_beta   90.00
_cell.angle_gamma   90.00
#
_symmetry.space_group_name_H-M   'P 1'
#
loop_
_entity.id
_entity.type
_entity.pdbx_description
1 polymer ?
#
loop_
_entity_poly.entity_id
_entity_poly.type
_entity_poly.pdbx_seq_one_letter_code
_entity_poly.pdbx_strand_id
1 'polypeptide(L)'
;MIPALTLLLACAVDSLVGDPRHLPHPVVGMGWWITRVERILRRGMESLREGWPIRLLGCLLPLTVVGTVYTVSYFLLTGVESFSWWAARLLEVWLISTTIAVKGLADAGRGILHALEAGDLPGAQRALAMVVGRDTEHLEEPEVVRGAVETVAENIVDAVTSPLFYAALGGAPLALAYRAVNTLDSMVGYKDERYRDLGWASARLDDLANWVPARLTILPMLAVLALTGHSPRQAWRMLRRDAHKHPSPNSGITESLMAGGLGIQLGGENRYRGILSRRATLGDSLLPKTPGNIREAVRVLILSSWLFACAVAFFCYTVS
;
A
#
# COMPACT_ATOMS: atom_id res chain seq x y z
N MET A 1 18.35 20.61 -0.60
CA MET A 1 19.20 19.63 0.15
C MET A 1 18.49 18.92 1.29
N ILE A 2 17.94 19.64 2.27
CA ILE A 2 17.34 19.04 3.49
C ILE A 2 16.17 18.06 3.20
N PRO A 3 15.20 18.38 2.31
CA PRO A 3 14.09 17.46 2.03
C PRO A 3 14.56 16.13 1.42
N ALA A 4 15.56 16.18 0.53
CA ALA A 4 16.14 14.99 -0.09
C ALA A 4 16.78 14.05 0.94
N LEU A 5 17.53 14.61 1.90
CA LEU A 5 18.15 13.84 2.98
C LEU A 5 17.09 13.26 3.93
N THR A 6 16.06 14.03 4.28
CA THR A 6 14.95 13.57 5.13
C THR A 6 14.28 12.32 4.56
N LEU A 7 13.97 12.30 3.24
CA LEU A 7 13.34 11.15 2.59
C LEU A 7 14.23 9.90 2.62
N LEU A 8 15.52 10.05 2.29
CA LEU A 8 16.46 8.93 2.30
C LEU A 8 16.68 8.38 3.72
N LEU A 9 16.78 9.25 4.71
CA LEU A 9 16.88 8.85 6.12
C LEU A 9 15.60 8.14 6.58
N ALA A 10 14.42 8.60 6.18
CA ALA A 10 13.17 7.94 6.54
C ALA A 10 13.08 6.52 5.94
N CYS A 11 13.47 6.33 4.67
CA CYS A 11 13.60 5.01 4.05
C CYS A 11 14.62 4.11 4.78
N ALA A 12 15.75 4.69 5.21
CA ALA A 12 16.76 3.96 5.97
C ALA A 12 16.23 3.54 7.35
N VAL A 13 15.49 4.41 8.04
CA VAL A 13 14.85 4.09 9.32
C VAL A 13 13.83 2.96 9.15
N ASP A 14 12.93 3.00 8.16
CA ASP A 14 12.01 1.89 7.89
C ASP A 14 12.77 0.59 7.56
N SER A 15 13.81 0.66 6.74
CA SER A 15 14.59 -0.52 6.34
C SER A 15 15.36 -1.17 7.51
N LEU A 16 15.69 -0.40 8.57
CA LEU A 16 16.44 -0.89 9.73
C LEU A 16 15.51 -1.29 10.89
N VAL A 17 14.54 -0.44 11.21
CA VAL A 17 13.67 -0.55 12.38
C VAL A 17 12.35 -1.23 12.03
N GLY A 18 11.79 -0.92 10.85
CA GLY A 18 10.45 -1.34 10.44
C GLY A 18 9.36 -0.73 11.34
N ASP A 19 8.34 -1.52 11.63
CA ASP A 19 7.25 -1.15 12.56
C ASP A 19 7.45 -1.85 13.93
N PRO A 20 8.12 -1.20 14.91
CA PRO A 20 8.34 -1.78 16.21
C PRO A 20 7.02 -1.87 16.99
N ARG A 21 6.53 -3.11 17.20
CA ARG A 21 5.27 -3.43 17.90
C ARG A 21 5.05 -2.78 19.27
N HIS A 22 6.11 -2.30 19.91
CA HIS A 22 6.08 -1.70 21.26
C HIS A 22 5.96 -0.18 21.25
N LEU A 23 6.14 0.49 20.09
CA LEU A 23 5.95 1.94 19.98
C LEU A 23 4.53 2.26 19.50
N PRO A 24 3.93 3.35 19.99
CA PRO A 24 2.65 3.81 19.47
C PRO A 24 2.82 4.22 18.00
N HIS A 25 2.22 3.46 17.08
CA HIS A 25 2.28 3.72 15.66
C HIS A 25 1.15 4.66 15.22
N PRO A 26 1.41 5.74 14.44
CA PRO A 26 0.38 6.70 14.02
C PRO A 26 -0.86 6.05 13.39
N VAL A 27 -0.66 4.97 12.62
CA VAL A 27 -1.76 4.20 11.99
C VAL A 27 -2.74 3.63 13.03
N VAL A 28 -2.30 3.22 14.22
CA VAL A 28 -3.19 2.74 15.29
C VAL A 28 -4.08 3.87 15.80
N GLY A 29 -3.50 5.06 15.98
CA GLY A 29 -4.25 6.27 16.34
C GLY A 29 -5.23 6.69 15.24
N MET A 30 -4.83 6.60 13.97
CA MET A 30 -5.71 6.83 12.82
C MET A 30 -6.89 5.85 12.82
N GLY A 31 -6.63 4.56 13.02
CA GLY A 31 -7.69 3.54 13.06
C GLY A 31 -8.70 3.77 14.18
N TRP A 32 -8.22 4.11 15.39
CA TRP A 32 -9.09 4.51 16.49
C TRP A 32 -9.96 5.73 16.13
N TRP A 33 -9.35 6.75 15.51
CA TRP A 33 -10.07 7.97 15.10
C TRP A 33 -11.10 7.68 14.02
N ILE A 34 -10.75 6.86 13.01
CA ILE A 34 -11.67 6.40 11.96
C ILE A 34 -12.89 5.72 12.59
N THR A 35 -12.69 4.73 13.47
CA THR A 35 -13.80 4.05 14.15
C THR A 35 -14.66 5.02 14.96
N ARG A 36 -14.05 6.03 15.59
CA ARG A 36 -14.79 7.02 16.39
C ARG A 36 -15.65 7.92 15.52
N VAL A 37 -15.11 8.47 14.43
CA VAL A 37 -15.82 9.33 13.48
C VAL A 37 -16.90 8.54 12.76
N GLU A 38 -16.58 7.32 12.30
CA GLU A 38 -17.53 6.41 11.66
C GLU A 38 -18.75 6.16 12.55
N ARG A 39 -18.54 5.85 13.84
CA ARG A 39 -19.63 5.62 14.79
C ARG A 39 -20.52 6.85 14.99
N ILE A 40 -19.94 8.05 15.01
CA ILE A 40 -20.71 9.31 15.14
C ILE A 40 -21.56 9.53 13.89
N LEU A 41 -20.96 9.41 12.71
CA LEU A 41 -21.66 9.59 11.44
C LEU A 41 -22.78 8.57 11.28
N ARG A 42 -22.54 7.30 11.59
CA ARG A 42 -23.55 6.23 11.52
C ARG A 42 -24.78 6.54 12.39
N ARG A 43 -24.60 6.98 13.63
CA ARG A 43 -25.72 7.37 14.52
C ARG A 43 -26.55 8.51 13.92
N GLY A 44 -25.90 9.48 13.30
CA GLY A 44 -26.59 10.56 12.58
C GLY A 44 -27.30 10.10 11.30
N MET A 45 -26.94 8.94 10.77
CA MET A 45 -27.51 8.35 9.56
C MET A 45 -28.65 7.37 9.82
N GLU A 46 -28.85 6.91 11.06
CA GLU A 46 -29.91 5.97 11.45
C GLU A 46 -31.32 6.48 11.10
N SER A 47 -31.52 7.82 11.05
CA SER A 47 -32.78 8.45 10.67
C SER A 47 -32.91 8.77 9.18
N LEU A 48 -31.87 8.52 8.37
CA LEU A 48 -31.85 8.86 6.94
C LEU A 48 -32.27 7.64 6.10
N ARG A 49 -33.16 7.86 5.12
CA ARG A 49 -33.46 6.85 4.10
C ARG A 49 -32.29 6.68 3.13
N GLU A 50 -32.11 5.47 2.61
CA GLU A 50 -31.08 5.16 1.60
C GLU A 50 -31.12 6.16 0.43
N GLY A 51 -29.96 6.74 0.06
CA GLY A 51 -29.88 7.71 -1.04
C GLY A 51 -28.73 8.71 -0.97
N TRP A 52 -28.84 9.79 -1.76
CA TRP A 52 -27.83 10.87 -1.87
C TRP A 52 -27.34 11.48 -0.53
N PRO A 53 -28.20 11.68 0.50
CA PRO A 53 -27.75 12.24 1.78
C PRO A 53 -26.71 11.38 2.50
N ILE A 54 -26.80 10.05 2.39
CA ILE A 54 -25.86 9.10 2.99
C ILE A 54 -24.49 9.19 2.31
N ARG A 55 -24.44 9.42 0.99
CA ARG A 55 -23.18 9.60 0.24
C ARG A 55 -22.48 10.91 0.58
N LEU A 56 -23.24 11.99 0.75
CA LEU A 56 -22.68 13.28 1.18
C LEU A 56 -22.08 13.18 2.59
N LEU A 57 -22.77 12.51 3.52
CA LEU A 57 -22.22 12.20 4.84
C LEU A 57 -21.01 11.25 4.75
N GLY A 58 -21.01 10.33 3.79
CA GLY A 58 -19.86 9.47 3.46
C GLY A 58 -18.60 10.27 3.10
N CYS A 59 -18.73 11.43 2.45
CA CYS A 59 -17.61 12.33 2.16
C CYS A 59 -17.06 13.04 3.41
N LEU A 60 -17.87 13.21 4.47
CA LEU A 60 -17.40 13.84 5.72
C LEU A 60 -16.40 12.96 6.46
N LEU A 61 -16.50 11.64 6.34
CA LEU A 61 -15.58 10.71 6.98
C LEU A 61 -14.11 10.92 6.53
N PRO A 62 -13.77 10.77 5.22
CA PRO A 62 -12.41 11.00 4.77
C PRO A 62 -11.98 12.45 4.98
N LEU A 63 -12.85 13.44 4.75
CA LEU A 63 -12.51 14.85 4.97
C LEU A 63 -12.10 15.13 6.42
N THR A 64 -12.87 14.62 7.37
CA THR A 64 -12.61 14.84 8.81
C THR A 64 -11.35 14.11 9.25
N VAL A 65 -11.19 12.84 8.87
CA VAL A 65 -10.05 12.02 9.29
C VAL A 65 -8.76 12.57 8.67
N VAL A 66 -8.71 12.73 7.35
CA VAL A 66 -7.53 13.21 6.63
C VAL A 66 -7.19 14.64 7.04
N GLY A 67 -8.20 15.52 7.14
CA GLY A 67 -8.01 16.90 7.59
C GLY A 67 -7.47 16.98 9.02
N THR A 68 -7.96 16.13 9.94
CA THR A 68 -7.46 16.08 11.32
C THR A 68 -6.00 15.62 11.35
N VAL A 69 -5.67 14.52 10.65
CA VAL A 69 -4.30 13.98 10.61
C VAL A 69 -3.32 15.00 10.03
N TYR A 70 -3.67 15.64 8.92
CA TYR A 70 -2.85 16.70 8.32
C TYR A 70 -2.65 17.87 9.28
N THR A 71 -3.74 18.38 9.86
CA THR A 71 -3.71 19.57 10.73
C THR A 71 -2.89 19.30 12.00
N VAL A 72 -3.11 18.16 12.66
CA VAL A 72 -2.39 17.79 13.89
C VAL A 72 -0.90 17.61 13.60
N SER A 73 -0.54 16.89 12.53
CA SER A 73 0.87 16.68 12.17
C SER A 73 1.57 17.97 11.75
N TYR A 74 0.88 18.86 11.02
CA TYR A 74 1.41 20.18 10.65
C TYR A 74 1.69 21.06 11.87
N PHE A 75 0.73 21.19 12.78
CA PHE A 75 0.91 22.00 13.99
C PHE A 75 1.89 21.38 14.99
N LEU A 76 1.97 20.04 15.04
CA LEU A 76 3.00 19.36 15.82
C LEU A 76 4.40 19.71 15.31
N LEU A 77 4.64 19.61 14.01
CA LEU A 77 5.95 19.90 13.44
C LEU A 77 6.34 21.37 13.54
N THR A 78 5.44 22.29 13.22
CA THR A 78 5.69 23.74 13.35
C THR A 78 5.86 24.16 14.81
N GLY A 79 5.10 23.54 15.72
CA GLY A 79 5.28 23.68 17.16
C GLY A 79 6.68 23.25 17.61
N VAL A 80 7.12 22.05 17.26
CA VAL A 80 8.47 21.56 17.61
C VAL A 80 9.57 22.40 16.97
N GLU A 81 9.37 22.86 15.73
CA GLU A 81 10.31 23.72 15.02
C GLU A 81 10.53 25.06 15.71
N SER A 82 9.49 25.61 16.36
CA SER A 82 9.60 26.83 17.16
C SER A 82 10.51 26.70 18.38
N PHE A 83 10.71 25.46 18.89
CA PHE A 83 11.62 25.18 20.01
C PHE A 83 13.00 24.72 19.53
N SER A 84 13.06 23.85 18.53
CA SER A 84 14.31 23.33 17.98
C SER A 84 14.13 22.82 16.55
N TRP A 85 14.83 23.48 15.63
CA TRP A 85 14.87 23.09 14.22
C TRP A 85 15.36 21.65 14.03
N TRP A 86 16.40 21.21 14.75
CA TRP A 86 16.91 19.85 14.67
C TRP A 86 15.91 18.81 15.18
N ALA A 87 15.20 19.12 16.28
CA ALA A 87 14.17 18.22 16.80
C ALA A 87 13.02 18.04 15.80
N ALA A 88 12.61 19.12 15.12
CA ALA A 88 11.57 19.06 14.10
C ALA A 88 11.98 18.17 12.91
N ARG A 89 13.23 18.28 12.44
CA ARG A 89 13.74 17.43 11.35
C ARG A 89 13.82 15.96 11.74
N LEU A 90 14.27 15.64 12.95
CA LEU A 90 14.29 14.26 13.45
C LEU A 90 12.87 13.69 13.57
N LEU A 91 11.93 14.49 14.10
CA LEU A 91 10.53 14.11 14.19
C LEU A 91 9.93 13.89 12.80
N GLU A 92 10.24 14.75 11.84
CA GLU A 92 9.78 14.62 10.46
C GLU A 92 10.28 13.34 9.78
N VAL A 93 11.58 13.01 9.92
CA VAL A 93 12.15 11.73 9.45
C VAL A 93 11.39 10.55 10.07
N TRP A 94 11.18 10.58 11.39
CA TRP A 94 10.48 9.52 12.09
C TRP A 94 9.03 9.38 11.59
N LEU A 95 8.28 10.48 11.50
CA LEU A 95 6.91 10.48 11.01
C LEU A 95 6.80 9.94 9.57
N ILE A 96 7.68 10.35 8.65
CA ILE A 96 7.71 9.80 7.30
C ILE A 96 8.05 8.31 7.32
N SER A 97 8.98 7.86 8.17
CA SER A 97 9.30 6.44 8.26
C SER A 97 8.09 5.58 8.66
N THR A 98 7.18 6.11 9.50
CA THR A 98 5.93 5.41 9.88
C THR A 98 4.88 5.32 8.77
N THR A 99 5.03 6.05 7.67
CA THR A 99 4.09 5.97 6.54
C THR A 99 4.54 4.98 5.47
N ILE A 100 5.80 4.55 5.53
CA ILE A 100 6.44 3.61 4.62
C ILE A 100 6.46 2.22 5.28
N ALA A 101 6.32 1.14 4.52
CA ALA A 101 6.40 -0.22 5.06
C ALA A 101 7.17 -1.21 4.16
N VAL A 102 8.37 -0.83 3.68
CA VAL A 102 9.21 -1.70 2.85
C VAL A 102 9.65 -2.92 3.65
N LYS A 103 10.18 -2.70 4.86
CA LYS A 103 10.66 -3.80 5.71
C LYS A 103 9.52 -4.71 6.15
N GLY A 104 8.41 -4.14 6.61
CA GLY A 104 7.25 -4.91 7.05
C GLY A 104 6.69 -5.82 5.95
N LEU A 105 6.55 -5.29 4.73
CA LEU A 105 6.05 -6.05 3.59
C LEU A 105 7.06 -7.12 3.12
N ALA A 106 8.36 -6.80 3.12
CA ALA A 106 9.40 -7.77 2.81
C ALA A 106 9.44 -8.92 3.82
N ASP A 107 9.33 -8.62 5.12
CA ASP A 107 9.33 -9.62 6.19
C ASP A 107 8.07 -10.49 6.15
N ALA A 108 6.91 -9.93 5.82
CA ALA A 108 5.69 -10.71 5.58
C ALA A 108 5.85 -11.69 4.41
N GLY A 109 6.35 -11.22 3.25
CA GLY A 109 6.61 -12.08 2.10
C GLY A 109 7.64 -13.17 2.40
N ARG A 110 8.73 -12.83 3.12
CA ARG A 110 9.74 -13.80 3.56
C ARG A 110 9.18 -14.82 4.55
N GLY A 111 8.27 -14.43 5.44
CA GLY A 111 7.61 -15.35 6.36
C GLY A 111 6.84 -16.46 5.62
N ILE A 112 6.10 -16.08 4.57
CA ILE A 112 5.39 -17.04 3.70
C ILE A 112 6.39 -17.90 2.93
N LEU A 113 7.42 -17.29 2.35
CA LEU A 113 8.47 -17.98 1.61
C LEU A 113 9.18 -19.05 2.46
N HIS A 114 9.61 -18.69 3.68
CA HIS A 114 10.31 -19.61 4.57
C HIS A 114 9.43 -20.80 4.96
N ALA A 115 8.12 -20.59 5.18
CA ALA A 115 7.19 -21.67 5.47
C ALA A 115 7.05 -22.64 4.28
N LEU A 116 6.97 -22.12 3.05
CA LEU A 116 6.93 -22.93 1.83
C LEU A 116 8.25 -23.70 1.61
N GLU A 117 9.40 -23.04 1.78
CA GLU A 117 10.72 -23.68 1.64
C GLU A 117 10.96 -24.77 2.70
N ALA A 118 10.32 -24.65 3.87
CA ALA A 118 10.33 -25.67 4.92
C ALA A 118 9.31 -26.81 4.70
N GLY A 119 8.49 -26.75 3.65
CA GLY A 119 7.41 -27.71 3.39
C GLY A 119 6.19 -27.57 4.32
N ASP A 120 6.08 -26.47 5.08
CA ASP A 120 4.94 -26.19 5.97
C ASP A 120 3.88 -25.36 5.23
N LEU A 121 3.12 -26.03 4.34
CA LEU A 121 1.99 -25.40 3.63
C LEU A 121 0.94 -24.80 4.60
N PRO A 122 0.51 -25.49 5.67
CA PRO A 122 -0.40 -24.89 6.66
C PRO A 122 0.17 -23.61 7.31
N GLY A 123 1.48 -23.58 7.60
CA GLY A 123 2.18 -22.40 8.07
C GLY A 123 2.15 -21.26 7.06
N ALA A 124 2.40 -21.56 5.79
CA ALA A 124 2.36 -20.57 4.71
C ALA A 124 0.95 -20.00 4.51
N GLN A 125 -0.10 -20.84 4.59
CA GLN A 125 -1.50 -20.41 4.53
C GLN A 125 -1.87 -19.47 5.68
N ARG A 126 -1.44 -19.80 6.91
CA ARG A 126 -1.64 -18.93 8.09
C ARG A 126 -0.87 -17.62 7.94
N ALA A 127 0.37 -17.66 7.48
CA ALA A 127 1.18 -16.46 7.24
C ALA A 127 0.55 -15.57 6.17
N LEU A 128 0.03 -16.16 5.08
CA LEU A 128 -0.68 -15.43 4.04
C LEU A 128 -1.97 -14.78 4.57
N ALA A 129 -2.76 -15.49 5.38
CA ALA A 129 -4.00 -14.98 5.98
C ALA A 129 -3.80 -13.70 6.81
N MET A 130 -2.59 -13.48 7.35
CA MET A 130 -2.26 -12.27 8.10
C MET A 130 -2.12 -11.03 7.22
N VAL A 131 -1.96 -11.19 5.90
CA VAL A 131 -1.71 -10.09 4.96
C VAL A 131 -2.71 -10.02 3.81
N VAL A 132 -3.66 -10.95 3.73
CA VAL A 132 -4.76 -10.91 2.77
C VAL A 132 -6.11 -10.95 3.46
N GLY A 133 -7.10 -10.29 2.87
CA GLY A 133 -8.49 -10.35 3.34
C GLY A 133 -9.31 -11.56 2.85
N ARG A 134 -8.67 -12.51 2.14
CA ARG A 134 -9.33 -13.67 1.51
C ARG A 134 -9.05 -14.97 2.29
N ASP A 135 -9.89 -15.96 2.09
CA ASP A 135 -9.74 -17.27 2.73
C ASP A 135 -8.49 -17.99 2.18
N THR A 136 -7.66 -18.55 3.06
CA THR A 136 -6.38 -19.20 2.67
C THR A 136 -6.27 -20.68 3.03
N GLU A 137 -7.16 -21.20 3.88
CA GLU A 137 -7.06 -22.53 4.53
C GLU A 137 -7.07 -23.71 3.53
N HIS A 138 -7.54 -23.49 2.31
CA HIS A 138 -7.65 -24.50 1.25
C HIS A 138 -6.82 -24.17 0.01
N LEU A 139 -5.90 -23.21 0.10
CA LEU A 139 -5.04 -22.85 -1.02
C LEU A 139 -3.92 -23.87 -1.18
N GLU A 140 -3.76 -24.38 -2.39
CA GLU A 140 -2.56 -25.11 -2.78
C GLU A 140 -1.36 -24.15 -2.87
N GLU A 141 -0.14 -24.70 -2.82
CA GLU A 141 1.11 -23.92 -2.87
C GLU A 141 1.15 -22.87 -3.99
N PRO A 142 0.79 -23.18 -5.27
CA PRO A 142 0.78 -22.17 -6.34
C PRO A 142 -0.12 -20.97 -6.03
N GLU A 143 -1.24 -21.19 -5.33
CA GLU A 143 -2.20 -20.14 -4.97
C GLU A 143 -1.76 -19.34 -3.74
N VAL A 144 -0.99 -19.96 -2.84
CA VAL A 144 -0.28 -19.26 -1.76
C VAL A 144 0.79 -18.34 -2.34
N VAL A 145 1.59 -18.85 -3.30
CA VAL A 145 2.58 -18.04 -4.04
C VAL A 145 1.90 -16.90 -4.77
N ARG A 146 0.81 -17.18 -5.49
CA ARG A 146 0.02 -16.15 -6.19
C ARG A 146 -0.40 -15.04 -5.23
N GLY A 147 -0.98 -15.41 -4.07
CA GLY A 147 -1.41 -14.44 -3.08
C GLY A 147 -0.30 -13.59 -2.51
N ALA A 148 0.83 -14.20 -2.16
CA ALA A 148 1.99 -13.45 -1.67
C ALA A 148 2.51 -12.46 -2.72
N VAL A 149 2.60 -12.87 -3.99
CA VAL A 149 3.07 -12.00 -5.07
C VAL A 149 2.07 -10.86 -5.35
N GLU A 150 0.77 -11.14 -5.36
CA GLU A 150 -0.29 -10.13 -5.50
C GLU A 150 -0.21 -9.09 -4.38
N THR A 151 -0.14 -9.53 -3.12
CA THR A 151 -0.05 -8.64 -1.96
C THR A 151 1.21 -7.77 -2.00
N VAL A 152 2.36 -8.35 -2.32
CA VAL A 152 3.60 -7.59 -2.44
C VAL A 152 3.50 -6.58 -3.57
N ALA A 153 3.00 -6.97 -4.75
CA ALA A 153 2.91 -6.09 -5.91
C ALA A 153 1.92 -4.93 -5.70
N GLU A 154 0.73 -5.20 -5.18
CA GLU A 154 -0.29 -4.19 -4.87
C GLU A 154 0.26 -3.14 -3.91
N ASN A 155 0.91 -3.58 -2.82
CA ASN A 155 1.38 -2.67 -1.77
C ASN A 155 2.66 -1.88 -2.13
N ILE A 156 3.31 -2.11 -3.28
CA ILE A 156 4.44 -1.25 -3.69
C ILE A 156 4.00 0.22 -3.79
N VAL A 157 2.80 0.45 -4.34
CA VAL A 157 2.26 1.82 -4.46
C VAL A 157 1.85 2.33 -3.09
N ASP A 158 0.98 1.58 -2.41
CA ASP A 158 0.29 2.05 -1.21
C ASP A 158 1.20 2.22 0.00
N ALA A 159 2.17 1.32 0.14
CA ALA A 159 3.06 1.29 1.29
C ALA A 159 4.39 2.01 1.03
N VAL A 160 4.68 2.44 -0.20
CA VAL A 160 6.00 3.02 -0.52
C VAL A 160 5.93 4.20 -1.47
N THR A 161 5.51 4.01 -2.72
CA THR A 161 5.58 5.09 -3.72
C THR A 161 4.72 6.28 -3.31
N SER A 162 3.48 6.04 -2.90
CA SER A 162 2.55 7.11 -2.54
C SER A 162 2.96 7.88 -1.28
N PRO A 163 3.32 7.22 -0.17
CA PRO A 163 3.89 7.92 1.00
C PRO A 163 5.10 8.79 0.63
N LEU A 164 6.04 8.28 -0.16
CA LEU A 164 7.23 9.02 -0.59
C LEU A 164 6.91 10.20 -1.52
N PHE A 165 5.97 10.00 -2.45
CA PHE A 165 5.50 11.05 -3.34
C PHE A 165 4.89 12.21 -2.56
N TYR A 166 4.00 11.92 -1.61
CA TYR A 166 3.37 12.95 -0.79
C TYR A 166 4.33 13.58 0.22
N ALA A 167 5.29 12.81 0.75
CA ALA A 167 6.36 13.34 1.58
C ALA A 167 7.23 14.36 0.81
N ALA A 168 7.50 14.11 -0.47
CA ALA A 168 8.26 15.04 -1.31
C ALA A 168 7.51 16.34 -1.61
N LEU A 169 6.18 16.28 -1.69
CA LEU A 169 5.34 17.45 -1.98
C LEU A 169 5.06 18.32 -0.75
N GLY A 170 4.89 17.71 0.43
CA GLY A 170 4.39 18.42 1.61
C GLY A 170 4.95 17.92 2.94
N GLY A 171 6.07 17.20 2.92
CA GLY A 171 6.73 16.66 4.12
C GLY A 171 5.88 15.59 4.83
N ALA A 172 6.20 15.35 6.10
CA ALA A 172 5.48 14.37 6.89
C ALA A 172 3.95 14.62 6.99
N PRO A 173 3.43 15.86 7.08
CA PRO A 173 1.99 16.08 7.19
C PRO A 173 1.20 15.53 6.00
N LEU A 174 1.72 15.73 4.79
CA LEU A 174 1.05 15.24 3.58
C LEU A 174 1.22 13.73 3.41
N ALA A 175 2.38 13.18 3.78
CA ALA A 175 2.59 11.73 3.82
C ALA A 175 1.64 11.01 4.80
N LEU A 176 1.45 11.59 5.99
CA LEU A 176 0.51 11.07 7.00
C LEU A 176 -0.94 11.23 6.57
N ALA A 177 -1.28 12.34 5.90
CA ALA A 177 -2.61 12.54 5.33
C ALA A 177 -2.94 11.46 4.29
N TYR A 178 -1.98 11.15 3.40
CA TYR A 178 -2.11 10.03 2.48
C TYR A 178 -2.24 8.69 3.24
N ARG A 179 -1.42 8.44 4.26
CA ARG A 179 -1.52 7.20 5.04
C ARG A 179 -2.89 7.05 5.71
N ALA A 180 -3.51 8.15 6.11
CA ALA A 180 -4.88 8.16 6.61
C ALA A 180 -5.91 7.81 5.53
N VAL A 181 -5.74 8.28 4.28
CA VAL A 181 -6.56 7.86 3.12
C VAL A 181 -6.47 6.35 2.91
N ASN A 182 -5.26 5.80 2.88
CA ASN A 182 -5.05 4.36 2.67
C ASN A 182 -5.60 3.51 3.83
N THR A 183 -5.46 4.00 5.07
CA THR A 183 -6.02 3.35 6.26
C THR A 183 -7.56 3.37 6.23
N LEU A 184 -8.16 4.48 5.77
CA LEU A 184 -9.61 4.57 5.58
C LEU A 184 -10.10 3.52 4.58
N ASP A 185 -9.48 3.41 3.41
CA ASP A 185 -9.89 2.41 2.42
C ASP A 185 -9.79 0.99 2.97
N SER A 186 -8.69 0.66 3.64
CA SER A 186 -8.49 -0.65 4.27
C SER A 186 -9.49 -0.97 5.38
N MET A 187 -10.02 0.02 6.11
CA MET A 187 -10.95 -0.20 7.21
C MET A 187 -12.43 -0.13 6.80
N VAL A 188 -12.77 0.80 5.91
CA VAL A 188 -14.17 1.12 5.58
C VAL A 188 -14.50 1.00 4.09
N GLY A 189 -13.52 0.79 3.22
CA GLY A 189 -13.68 0.70 1.76
C GLY A 189 -14.33 -0.60 1.26
N TYR A 190 -14.44 -1.63 2.11
CA TYR A 190 -15.09 -2.89 1.74
C TYR A 190 -16.56 -2.70 1.38
N LYS A 191 -17.00 -3.36 0.30
CA LYS A 191 -18.40 -3.38 -0.16
C LYS A 191 -19.26 -4.38 0.63
N ASP A 192 -19.10 -4.46 1.96
CA ASP A 192 -20.10 -5.13 2.80
C ASP A 192 -21.41 -4.32 2.72
N GLU A 193 -22.57 -4.97 2.85
CA GLU A 193 -23.89 -4.30 2.88
C GLU A 193 -23.92 -3.13 3.90
N ARG A 194 -23.09 -3.22 4.94
CA ARG A 194 -22.88 -2.21 6.00
C ARG A 194 -22.10 -0.95 5.58
N TYR A 195 -21.35 -0.99 4.48
CA TYR A 195 -20.36 0.04 4.10
C TYR A 195 -20.52 0.57 2.67
N ARG A 196 -21.44 0.02 1.88
CA ARG A 196 -21.59 0.32 0.44
C ARG A 196 -21.65 1.82 0.10
N ASP A 197 -22.33 2.63 0.91
CA ASP A 197 -22.47 4.07 0.66
C ASP A 197 -21.56 4.95 1.53
N LEU A 198 -21.10 4.48 2.70
CA LEU A 198 -20.17 5.22 3.58
C LEU A 198 -18.70 5.07 3.13
N GLY A 199 -18.32 3.87 2.71
CA GLY A 199 -16.97 3.52 2.27
C GLY A 199 -16.62 4.00 0.87
N TRP A 200 -17.63 4.29 0.04
CA TRP A 200 -17.44 4.66 -1.37
C TRP A 200 -16.55 5.89 -1.54
N ALA A 201 -16.76 6.93 -0.73
CA ALA A 201 -15.96 8.15 -0.81
C ALA A 201 -14.49 7.89 -0.41
N SER A 202 -14.26 7.01 0.57
CA SER A 202 -12.92 6.62 1.03
C SER A 202 -12.18 5.85 -0.07
N ALA A 203 -12.83 4.84 -0.66
CA ALA A 203 -12.25 4.06 -1.76
C ALA A 203 -11.94 4.92 -3.00
N ARG A 204 -12.82 5.87 -3.33
CA ARG A 204 -12.58 6.81 -4.44
C ARG A 204 -11.46 7.79 -4.16
N LEU A 205 -11.34 8.24 -2.91
CA LEU A 205 -10.24 9.11 -2.51
C LEU A 205 -8.91 8.39 -2.56
N ASP A 206 -8.86 7.11 -2.15
CA ASP A 206 -7.66 6.28 -2.27
C ASP A 206 -7.28 6.06 -3.73
N ASP A 207 -8.23 5.63 -4.58
CA ASP A 207 -8.02 5.49 -6.02
C ASP A 207 -7.45 6.78 -6.65
N LEU A 208 -7.94 7.95 -6.24
CA LEU A 208 -7.48 9.25 -6.74
C LEU A 208 -6.08 9.59 -6.22
N ALA A 209 -5.84 9.41 -4.93
CA ALA A 209 -4.57 9.74 -4.29
C ALA A 209 -3.43 8.86 -4.82
N ASN A 210 -3.73 7.60 -5.13
CA ASN A 210 -2.79 6.65 -5.71
C ASN A 210 -2.63 6.79 -7.24
N TRP A 211 -3.42 7.63 -7.91
CA TRP A 211 -3.41 7.69 -9.37
C TRP A 211 -2.05 8.08 -9.95
N VAL A 212 -1.49 9.22 -9.53
CA VAL A 212 -0.16 9.67 -10.01
C VAL A 212 0.96 8.74 -9.52
N PRO A 213 1.08 8.42 -8.21
CA PRO A 213 2.12 7.54 -7.71
C PRO A 213 2.17 6.17 -8.41
N ALA A 214 1.02 5.56 -8.69
CA ALA A 214 0.97 4.27 -9.38
C ALA A 214 1.61 4.33 -10.77
N ARG A 215 1.45 5.44 -11.52
CA ARG A 215 2.09 5.60 -12.83
C ARG A 215 3.60 5.87 -12.70
N LEU A 216 4.00 6.63 -11.69
CA LEU A 216 5.43 6.87 -11.42
C LEU A 216 6.16 5.58 -11.02
N THR A 217 5.47 4.64 -10.39
CA THR A 217 6.01 3.32 -9.99
C THR A 217 6.41 2.44 -11.18
N ILE A 218 5.85 2.70 -12.37
CA ILE A 218 6.13 1.88 -13.57
C ILE A 218 7.62 1.88 -13.92
N LEU A 219 8.27 3.05 -13.92
CA LEU A 219 9.67 3.17 -14.34
C LEU A 219 10.63 2.44 -13.39
N PRO A 220 10.57 2.64 -12.06
CA PRO A 220 11.39 1.88 -11.12
C PRO A 220 11.19 0.36 -11.24
N MET A 221 9.95 -0.11 -11.35
CA MET A 221 9.69 -1.55 -11.48
C MET A 221 10.26 -2.13 -12.78
N LEU A 222 10.07 -1.45 -13.92
CA LEU A 222 10.64 -1.90 -15.19
C LEU A 222 12.17 -1.92 -15.17
N ALA A 223 12.79 -0.89 -14.59
CA ALA A 223 14.24 -0.82 -14.45
C ALA A 223 14.76 -1.99 -13.60
N VAL A 224 14.11 -2.27 -12.47
CA VAL A 224 14.51 -3.38 -11.58
C VAL A 224 14.29 -4.74 -12.22
N LEU A 225 13.18 -4.94 -12.93
CA LEU A 225 12.94 -6.17 -13.69
C LEU A 225 14.04 -6.38 -14.74
N ALA A 226 14.47 -5.32 -15.43
CA ALA A 226 15.60 -5.40 -16.36
C ALA A 226 16.92 -5.78 -15.67
N LEU A 227 17.21 -5.14 -14.52
CA LEU A 227 18.45 -5.37 -13.76
C LEU A 227 18.52 -6.73 -13.07
N THR A 228 17.38 -7.37 -12.83
CA THR A 228 17.28 -8.68 -12.17
C THR A 228 17.16 -9.85 -13.15
N GLY A 229 17.34 -9.62 -14.45
CA GLY A 229 17.29 -10.66 -15.48
C GLY A 229 15.88 -11.08 -15.89
N HIS A 230 14.85 -10.34 -15.47
CA HIS A 230 13.46 -10.54 -15.86
C HIS A 230 13.14 -9.78 -17.15
N SER A 231 11.94 -9.97 -17.71
CA SER A 231 11.59 -9.37 -19.00
C SER A 231 10.78 -8.07 -18.83
N PRO A 232 11.40 -6.87 -18.86
CA PRO A 232 10.66 -5.60 -18.82
C PRO A 232 9.74 -5.43 -20.04
N ARG A 233 10.09 -6.03 -21.17
CA ARG A 233 9.26 -6.04 -22.38
C ARG A 233 7.95 -6.80 -22.16
N GLN A 234 8.00 -7.96 -21.49
CA GLN A 234 6.80 -8.72 -21.16
C GLN A 234 5.98 -8.01 -20.08
N ALA A 235 6.63 -7.47 -19.04
CA ALA A 235 5.98 -6.65 -18.01
C ALA A 235 5.19 -5.48 -18.63
N TRP A 236 5.81 -4.72 -19.54
CA TRP A 236 5.15 -3.62 -20.24
C TRP A 236 3.98 -4.10 -21.12
N ARG A 237 4.13 -5.24 -21.79
CA ARG A 237 3.05 -5.83 -22.60
C ARG A 237 1.85 -6.20 -21.73
N MET A 238 2.08 -6.84 -20.58
CA MET A 238 1.03 -7.23 -19.65
C MET A 238 0.37 -6.02 -19.01
N LEU A 239 1.15 -5.00 -18.60
CA LEU A 239 0.62 -3.72 -18.12
C LEU A 239 -0.41 -3.14 -19.11
N ARG A 240 -0.05 -3.02 -20.40
CA ARG A 240 -0.95 -2.45 -21.41
C ARG A 240 -2.19 -3.32 -21.67
N ARG A 241 -2.03 -4.65 -21.63
CA ARG A 241 -3.11 -5.61 -21.95
C ARG A 241 -4.06 -5.82 -20.78
N ASP A 242 -3.57 -5.84 -19.55
CA ASP A 242 -4.28 -6.43 -18.42
C ASP A 242 -4.59 -5.46 -17.28
N ALA A 243 -3.82 -4.39 -17.09
CA ALA A 243 -3.97 -3.52 -15.91
C ALA A 243 -5.37 -2.91 -15.75
N HIS A 244 -6.04 -2.59 -16.85
CA HIS A 244 -7.40 -2.04 -16.85
C HIS A 244 -8.49 -3.06 -16.48
N LYS A 245 -8.16 -4.36 -16.44
CA LYS A 245 -9.07 -5.43 -16.03
C LYS A 245 -9.20 -5.54 -14.51
N HIS A 246 -8.23 -4.99 -13.77
CA HIS A 246 -8.26 -4.97 -12.32
C HIS A 246 -9.33 -3.98 -11.81
N PRO A 247 -10.06 -4.29 -10.73
CA PRO A 247 -11.08 -3.38 -10.18
C PRO A 247 -10.52 -2.02 -9.75
N SER A 248 -9.31 -2.00 -9.18
CA SER A 248 -8.58 -0.76 -8.91
C SER A 248 -7.75 -0.33 -10.13
N PRO A 249 -7.86 0.93 -10.58
CA PRO A 249 -7.07 1.49 -11.67
C PRO A 249 -5.58 1.68 -11.31
N ASN A 250 -5.19 1.38 -10.06
CA ASN A 250 -3.83 1.54 -9.55
C ASN A 250 -3.16 0.19 -9.33
N SER A 251 -3.74 -0.71 -8.51
CA SER A 251 -3.12 -2.03 -8.20
C SER A 251 -2.89 -2.88 -9.46
N GLY A 252 -3.78 -2.75 -10.46
CA GLY A 252 -3.63 -3.46 -11.73
C GLY A 252 -2.32 -3.14 -12.47
N ILE A 253 -1.72 -1.97 -12.24
CA ILE A 253 -0.44 -1.57 -12.84
C ILE A 253 0.69 -2.45 -12.30
N THR A 254 0.88 -2.47 -10.98
CA THR A 254 2.00 -3.16 -10.35
C THR A 254 1.84 -4.67 -10.41
N GLU A 255 0.62 -5.18 -10.24
CA GLU A 255 0.34 -6.62 -10.42
C GLU A 255 0.62 -7.08 -11.86
N SER A 256 0.19 -6.33 -12.88
CA SER A 256 0.44 -6.71 -14.28
C SER A 256 1.93 -6.63 -14.64
N LEU A 257 2.65 -5.63 -14.10
CA LEU A 257 4.10 -5.53 -14.26
C LEU A 257 4.81 -6.72 -13.61
N MET A 258 4.41 -7.10 -12.39
CA MET A 258 4.97 -8.24 -11.67
C MET A 258 4.68 -9.55 -12.39
N ALA A 259 3.42 -9.79 -12.75
CA ALA A 259 2.97 -10.97 -13.49
C ALA A 259 3.75 -11.15 -14.80
N GLY A 260 3.81 -10.10 -15.62
CA GLY A 260 4.52 -10.12 -16.90
C GLY A 260 6.05 -10.18 -16.77
N GLY A 261 6.61 -9.57 -15.74
CA GLY A 261 8.05 -9.62 -15.47
C GLY A 261 8.51 -11.01 -15.04
N LEU A 262 7.75 -11.65 -14.15
CA LEU A 262 8.02 -12.99 -13.63
C LEU A 262 7.52 -14.12 -14.54
N GLY A 263 6.74 -13.82 -15.57
CA GLY A 263 6.18 -14.82 -16.50
C GLY A 263 5.12 -15.71 -15.87
N ILE A 264 4.43 -15.24 -14.84
CA ILE A 264 3.35 -15.96 -14.14
C ILE A 264 2.02 -15.23 -14.32
N GLN A 265 0.93 -15.96 -14.11
CA GLN A 265 -0.42 -15.39 -14.11
C GLN A 265 -0.93 -15.14 -12.69
N LEU A 266 -1.39 -13.93 -12.43
CA LEU A 266 -2.07 -13.52 -11.19
C LEU A 266 -3.59 -13.35 -11.44
N GLY A 267 -4.34 -13.04 -10.40
CA GLY A 267 -5.81 -12.94 -10.43
C GLY A 267 -6.49 -14.32 -10.45
N GLY A 268 -7.73 -14.36 -10.95
CA GLY A 268 -8.53 -15.59 -10.98
C GLY A 268 -9.45 -15.74 -9.76
N GLU A 269 -9.64 -16.97 -9.30
CA GLU A 269 -10.63 -17.29 -8.28
C GLU A 269 -10.10 -17.03 -6.86
N ASN A 270 -10.89 -16.32 -6.05
CA ASN A 270 -10.64 -16.07 -4.63
C ASN A 270 -11.91 -16.40 -3.84
N ARG A 271 -11.77 -16.75 -2.56
CA ARG A 271 -12.92 -16.92 -1.64
C ARG A 271 -12.84 -15.90 -0.52
N TYR A 272 -13.97 -15.30 -0.19
CA TYR A 272 -14.11 -14.36 0.92
C TYR A 272 -15.26 -14.83 1.81
N ARG A 273 -14.96 -15.29 3.03
CA ARG A 273 -15.98 -15.83 3.94
C ARG A 273 -16.81 -16.94 3.27
N GLY A 274 -16.15 -17.80 2.50
CA GLY A 274 -16.75 -18.88 1.72
C GLY A 274 -17.35 -18.49 0.36
N ILE A 275 -17.52 -17.19 0.08
CA ILE A 275 -18.13 -16.70 -1.16
C ILE A 275 -17.09 -16.61 -2.28
N LEU A 276 -17.36 -17.24 -3.41
CA LEU A 276 -16.49 -17.21 -4.59
C LEU A 276 -16.51 -15.82 -5.25
N SER A 277 -15.33 -15.26 -5.47
CA SER A 277 -15.08 -14.02 -6.18
C SER A 277 -14.13 -14.29 -7.35
N ARG A 278 -14.61 -14.07 -8.58
CA ARG A 278 -13.82 -14.21 -9.80
C ARG A 278 -13.25 -12.86 -10.20
N ARG A 279 -11.93 -12.71 -10.06
CA ARG A 279 -11.19 -11.56 -10.60
C ARG A 279 -10.66 -11.89 -11.99
N ALA A 280 -10.49 -10.85 -12.81
CA ALA A 280 -9.78 -11.01 -14.07
C ALA A 280 -8.35 -11.51 -13.84
N THR A 281 -7.84 -12.31 -14.76
CA THR A 281 -6.45 -12.75 -14.73
C THR A 281 -5.53 -11.68 -15.31
N LEU A 282 -4.35 -11.54 -14.71
CA LEU A 282 -3.30 -10.60 -15.11
C LEU A 282 -2.05 -11.40 -15.45
N GLY A 283 -1.45 -11.17 -16.62
CA GLY A 283 -0.29 -11.94 -17.07
C GLY A 283 -0.63 -13.26 -17.77
N ASP A 284 0.41 -13.91 -18.26
CA ASP A 284 0.35 -15.21 -18.93
C ASP A 284 1.03 -16.28 -18.06
N SER A 285 0.48 -17.50 -18.03
CA SER A 285 1.05 -18.61 -17.27
C SER A 285 2.21 -19.28 -18.02
N LEU A 286 3.26 -18.52 -18.32
CA LEU A 286 4.43 -18.99 -19.08
C LEU A 286 5.33 -19.91 -18.25
N LEU A 287 5.39 -19.65 -16.94
CA LEU A 287 6.14 -20.41 -15.95
C LEU A 287 5.21 -20.88 -14.82
N PRO A 288 5.52 -22.02 -14.17
CA PRO A 288 4.82 -22.43 -12.96
C PRO A 288 5.08 -21.43 -11.83
N LYS A 289 4.10 -21.28 -10.94
CA LYS A 289 4.27 -20.49 -9.72
C LYS A 289 5.09 -21.31 -8.73
N THR A 290 6.19 -20.73 -8.25
CA THR A 290 7.11 -21.36 -7.31
C THR A 290 7.41 -20.40 -6.15
N PRO A 291 7.86 -20.89 -4.99
CA PRO A 291 8.26 -20.02 -3.88
C PRO A 291 9.30 -18.97 -4.30
N GLY A 292 10.15 -19.28 -5.29
CA GLY A 292 11.10 -18.33 -5.89
C GLY A 292 10.45 -17.06 -6.44
N ASN A 293 9.19 -17.10 -6.89
CA ASN A 293 8.47 -15.91 -7.33
C ASN A 293 8.19 -14.93 -6.18
N ILE A 294 7.97 -15.41 -4.95
CA ILE A 294 7.82 -14.55 -3.76
C ILE A 294 9.13 -13.82 -3.48
N ARG A 295 10.26 -14.55 -3.57
CA ARG A 295 11.60 -13.97 -3.40
C ARG A 295 11.85 -12.84 -4.39
N GLU A 296 11.54 -13.08 -5.67
CA GLU A 296 11.72 -12.06 -6.70
C GLU A 296 10.73 -10.89 -6.53
N ALA A 297 9.48 -11.13 -6.12
CA ALA A 297 8.54 -10.04 -5.81
C ALA A 297 9.05 -9.14 -4.67
N VAL A 298 9.58 -9.73 -3.59
CA VAL A 298 10.19 -8.98 -2.48
C VAL A 298 11.45 -8.24 -2.95
N ARG A 299 12.25 -8.84 -3.83
CA ARG A 299 13.42 -8.18 -4.43
C ARG A 299 13.02 -6.97 -5.27
N VAL A 300 11.98 -7.11 -6.10
CA VAL A 300 11.42 -6.01 -6.90
C VAL A 300 10.88 -4.91 -6.00
N LEU A 301 10.14 -5.24 -4.94
CA LEU A 301 9.68 -4.28 -3.94
C LEU A 301 10.85 -3.46 -3.38
N ILE A 302 11.87 -4.09 -2.81
CA ILE A 302 12.97 -3.40 -2.13
C ILE A 302 13.74 -2.50 -3.11
N LEU A 303 14.15 -3.06 -4.25
CA LEU A 303 14.98 -2.31 -5.20
C LEU A 303 14.19 -1.19 -5.89
N SER A 304 12.91 -1.39 -6.21
CA SER A 304 12.10 -0.36 -6.84
C SER A 304 11.76 0.77 -5.86
N SER A 305 11.55 0.43 -4.58
CA SER A 305 11.37 1.39 -3.49
C SER A 305 12.59 2.31 -3.33
N TRP A 306 13.80 1.75 -3.26
CA TRP A 306 15.02 2.54 -3.13
C TRP A 306 15.31 3.36 -4.40
N LEU A 307 15.08 2.79 -5.58
CA LEU A 307 15.24 3.53 -6.84
C LEU A 307 14.28 4.72 -6.91
N PHE A 308 13.01 4.53 -6.50
CA PHE A 308 12.04 5.61 -6.42
C PHE A 308 12.45 6.67 -5.38
N ALA A 309 12.84 6.26 -4.18
CA ALA A 309 13.29 7.16 -3.13
C ALA A 309 14.48 8.02 -3.59
N CYS A 310 15.48 7.43 -4.26
CA CYS A 310 16.61 8.15 -4.83
C CYS A 310 16.18 9.12 -5.94
N ALA A 311 15.27 8.71 -6.83
CA ALA A 311 14.77 9.59 -7.90
C ALA A 311 14.02 10.81 -7.34
N VAL A 312 13.17 10.59 -6.33
CA VAL A 312 12.41 11.65 -5.66
C VAL A 312 13.35 12.56 -4.87
N ALA A 313 14.31 12.00 -4.13
CA ALA A 313 15.31 12.78 -3.41
C ALA A 313 16.15 13.64 -4.36
N PHE A 314 16.57 13.10 -5.51
CA PHE A 314 17.27 13.85 -6.54
C PHE A 314 16.40 14.99 -7.09
N PHE A 315 15.13 14.73 -7.39
CA PHE A 315 14.19 15.77 -7.83
C PHE A 315 14.06 16.89 -6.79
N CYS A 316 13.82 16.55 -5.51
CA CYS A 316 13.78 17.52 -4.42
C CYS A 316 15.08 18.31 -4.29
N TYR A 317 16.24 17.68 -4.51
CA TYR A 317 17.54 18.36 -4.50
C TYR A 317 17.66 19.38 -5.63
N THR A 318 17.19 19.07 -6.85
CA THR A 318 17.31 19.96 -8.01
C THR A 318 16.36 21.16 -7.99
N VAL A 319 15.23 21.04 -7.27
CA VAL A 319 14.19 22.09 -7.22
C VAL A 319 14.31 22.98 -5.98
N SER A 320 15.07 22.56 -4.95
CA SER A 320 15.33 23.34 -3.72
C SER A 320 16.62 24.14 -3.81
#